data_AF-A0A3B8MTK6-F1
#
_entry.id   AF-A0A3B8MTK6-F1
#
_cell.length_a   1.000
_cell.length_b   1.000
_cell.length_c   1.000
_cell.angle_alpha   90.00
_cell.angle_beta   90.00
_cell.angle_gamma   90.00
#
_symmetry.space_group_name_H-M   'P 1'
#
loop_
_entity.id
_entity.type
_entity.pdbx_description
1 polymer ?
#
loop_
_entity_poly.entity_id
_entity_poly.type
_entity_poly.pdbx_seq_one_letter_code
_entity_poly.pdbx_strand_id
1 'polypeptide(L)'
;ANAIGFVEDGLDTPFDFGAYDAVVLTTDFSTGSLSTLDLSINTATDDLLSIHSDASIRVRGDRVYVINRLGQDNIIVLDPSDLATPLTQFSTGNGTNPHDIAFASDTKAYVSRYASDHLLIVDPTTGDSLGTVDLSAFADTDGLPEASQLALYGDHLFVACQRLDRDNSFAPTDASIIAVVDITTDQLVDTNGIAMTGKNPISAQQRGDKWIITTVNTFTDLTDGGIEVIDLGARETEGILVDESTIGGNVGGIAMVSDSRGYVVVSDATFANFVKRFDLITKSVSDPLDNLSGGYTPSIGVLENRIYVLDQGSFSDPGSGGIRVFDTDDHTLVAGPLATSLPANAIGFVGGSTGASLASDFDGSGVVDFTDFLLFAGVFGTTNASYDLDGSGGPIDFNDFLVFAGQFGMSR
;
A
#
# COMPACT_ATOMS: atom_id res chain seq x y z
N ALA A 1 -59.04 26.27 17.52
CA ALA A 1 -58.74 24.90 17.96
C ALA A 1 -59.10 23.95 16.84
N ASN A 2 -58.10 23.61 16.01
CA ASN A 2 -58.16 22.56 15.00
C ASN A 2 -56.71 22.07 14.86
N ALA A 3 -56.49 20.79 15.11
CA ALA A 3 -55.23 20.11 14.86
C ALA A 3 -55.28 19.56 13.43
N ILE A 4 -54.30 19.92 12.59
CA ILE A 4 -53.87 19.17 11.40
C ILE A 4 -52.36 19.42 11.19
N GLY A 5 -51.59 18.33 11.30
CA GLY A 5 -50.42 17.94 10.52
C GLY A 5 -49.29 18.94 10.22
N PHE A 6 -48.12 18.70 10.79
CA PHE A 6 -46.88 18.73 10.02
C PHE A 6 -46.25 17.35 10.08
N VAL A 7 -46.11 16.76 8.90
CA VAL A 7 -45.24 15.63 8.58
C VAL A 7 -43.82 16.20 8.66
N GLU A 8 -42.98 15.68 9.55
CA GLU A 8 -41.54 15.81 9.39
C GLU A 8 -41.15 14.86 8.26
N ASP A 9 -41.00 15.43 7.06
CA ASP A 9 -40.32 14.76 5.95
C ASP A 9 -38.87 14.53 6.38
N GLY A 10 -38.47 13.26 6.28
CA GLY A 10 -37.17 12.78 6.69
C GLY A 10 -36.01 13.43 5.93
N LEU A 11 -34.95 13.67 6.68
CA LEU A 11 -33.59 13.49 6.22
C LEU A 11 -32.90 12.57 7.24
N ASP A 12 -33.44 11.37 7.35
CA ASP A 12 -32.74 10.22 7.91
C ASP A 12 -32.18 9.46 6.72
N THR A 13 -31.00 9.87 6.27
CA THR A 13 -30.12 9.00 5.49
C THR A 13 -28.83 8.89 6.28
N PRO A 14 -28.70 7.91 7.19
CA PRO A 14 -27.37 7.47 7.55
C PRO A 14 -26.76 6.96 6.24
N PHE A 15 -25.60 7.49 5.87
CA PHE A 15 -24.76 6.80 4.92
C PHE A 15 -24.52 5.41 5.50
N ASP A 16 -25.06 4.41 4.84
CA ASP A 16 -24.83 3.01 5.14
C ASP A 16 -23.37 2.72 4.76
N PHE A 17 -22.48 2.77 5.75
CA PHE A 17 -21.11 2.32 5.58
C PHE A 17 -21.17 0.81 5.35
N GLY A 18 -20.53 0.32 4.28
CA GLY A 18 -20.35 -1.11 4.06
C GLY A 18 -19.77 -1.76 5.32
N ALA A 19 -20.30 -2.93 5.68
CA ALA A 19 -20.08 -3.62 6.96
C ALA A 19 -18.66 -4.24 7.15
N TYR A 20 -17.62 -3.67 6.54
CA TYR A 20 -16.25 -4.19 6.63
C TYR A 20 -15.19 -3.12 6.37
N ASP A 21 -14.06 -3.24 7.06
CA ASP A 21 -12.99 -2.24 7.07
C ASP A 21 -11.72 -2.69 6.31
N ALA A 22 -11.69 -3.95 5.86
CA ALA A 22 -10.59 -4.48 5.07
C ALA A 22 -11.03 -5.49 4.01
N VAL A 23 -10.30 -5.50 2.91
CA VAL A 23 -10.33 -6.50 1.84
C VAL A 23 -9.06 -7.33 1.93
N VAL A 24 -9.22 -8.64 1.91
CA VAL A 24 -8.15 -9.62 2.02
C VAL A 24 -8.13 -10.48 0.76
N LEU A 25 -6.97 -10.55 0.12
CA LEU A 25 -6.73 -11.52 -0.94
C LEU A 25 -6.20 -12.80 -0.30
N THR A 26 -6.77 -13.94 -0.65
CA THR A 26 -6.44 -15.24 -0.07
C THR A 26 -5.98 -16.21 -1.16
N THR A 27 -5.09 -17.15 -0.82
CA THR A 27 -4.56 -18.12 -1.78
C THR A 27 -4.04 -19.40 -1.13
N ASP A 28 -4.15 -20.51 -1.84
CA ASP A 28 -3.41 -21.76 -1.60
C ASP A 28 -2.30 -21.99 -2.65
N PHE A 29 -1.87 -20.92 -3.32
CA PHE A 29 -0.95 -20.89 -4.48
C PHE A 29 -1.43 -21.62 -5.73
N SER A 30 -2.64 -22.20 -5.71
CA SER A 30 -3.29 -22.83 -6.88
C SER A 30 -4.55 -22.09 -7.31
N THR A 31 -5.24 -21.49 -6.34
CA THR A 31 -6.46 -20.69 -6.49
C THR A 31 -6.33 -19.42 -5.67
N GLY A 32 -7.09 -18.38 -6.05
CA GLY A 32 -7.16 -17.13 -5.32
C GLY A 32 -8.62 -16.73 -5.08
N SER A 33 -8.87 -16.11 -3.94
CA SER A 33 -10.20 -15.62 -3.58
C SER A 33 -10.11 -14.26 -2.89
N LEU A 34 -11.19 -13.50 -2.94
CA LEU A 34 -11.35 -12.25 -2.22
C LEU A 34 -12.25 -12.49 -1.01
N SER A 35 -11.81 -12.02 0.15
CA SER A 35 -12.56 -12.01 1.41
C SER A 35 -12.60 -10.58 1.96
N THR A 36 -13.55 -10.29 2.84
CA THR A 36 -13.54 -9.06 3.67
C THR A 36 -13.32 -9.40 5.11
N LEU A 37 -12.89 -8.40 5.89
CA LEU A 37 -12.79 -8.49 7.34
C LEU A 37 -13.52 -7.30 7.97
N ASP A 38 -14.52 -7.60 8.79
CA ASP A 38 -15.15 -6.63 9.70
C ASP A 38 -14.29 -6.55 10.96
N LEU A 39 -13.66 -5.39 11.19
CA LEU A 39 -12.72 -5.21 12.30
C LEU A 39 -13.44 -4.95 13.63
N SER A 40 -14.70 -4.52 13.59
CA SER A 40 -15.50 -4.25 14.79
C SER A 40 -15.87 -5.54 15.53
N ILE A 41 -16.10 -6.62 14.79
CA ILE A 41 -16.46 -7.94 15.33
C ILE A 41 -15.41 -9.02 15.03
N ASN A 42 -14.35 -8.69 14.30
CA ASN A 42 -13.27 -9.59 13.90
C ASN A 42 -13.77 -10.84 13.16
N THR A 43 -14.62 -10.65 12.16
CA THR A 43 -15.16 -11.76 11.35
C THR A 43 -14.91 -11.54 9.86
N ALA A 44 -14.48 -12.60 9.18
CA ALA A 44 -14.33 -12.58 7.74
C ALA A 44 -15.64 -12.95 7.02
N THR A 45 -15.85 -12.35 5.85
CA THR A 45 -16.80 -12.84 4.84
C THR A 45 -16.00 -13.29 3.63
N ASP A 46 -16.09 -14.58 3.32
CA ASP A 46 -15.22 -15.21 2.35
C ASP A 46 -15.87 -15.38 0.97
N ASP A 47 -15.04 -15.77 0.00
CA ASP A 47 -15.45 -16.25 -1.33
C ASP A 47 -16.31 -15.28 -2.12
N LEU A 48 -16.00 -13.99 -1.99
CA LEU A 48 -16.72 -12.91 -2.66
C LEU A 48 -16.46 -12.89 -4.16
N LEU A 49 -15.21 -13.13 -4.55
CA LEU A 49 -14.79 -13.14 -5.95
C LEU A 49 -13.57 -14.05 -6.15
N SER A 50 -13.61 -14.91 -7.16
CA SER A 50 -12.42 -15.66 -7.56
C SER A 50 -11.42 -14.75 -8.28
N ILE A 51 -10.16 -14.83 -7.87
CA ILE A 51 -9.05 -14.06 -8.41
C ILE A 51 -7.88 -15.00 -8.73
N HIS A 52 -6.79 -14.47 -9.28
CA HIS A 52 -5.60 -15.27 -9.53
C HIS A 52 -4.92 -15.69 -8.21
N SER A 53 -4.25 -16.84 -8.21
CA SER A 53 -3.55 -17.36 -7.02
C SER A 53 -2.33 -16.53 -6.62
N ASP A 54 -1.78 -15.76 -7.56
CA ASP A 54 -0.78 -14.73 -7.29
C ASP A 54 -1.37 -13.37 -7.68
N ALA A 55 -1.84 -12.66 -6.66
CA ALA A 55 -2.45 -11.35 -6.79
C ALA A 55 -2.01 -10.42 -5.65
N SER A 56 -1.89 -9.14 -5.97
CA SER A 56 -1.70 -8.06 -4.99
C SER A 56 -2.88 -7.09 -5.02
N ILE A 57 -2.95 -6.20 -4.04
CA ILE A 57 -4.06 -5.27 -3.87
C ILE A 57 -3.55 -3.84 -3.73
N ARG A 58 -4.26 -2.89 -4.35
CA ARG A 58 -4.19 -1.46 -4.04
C ARG A 58 -5.58 -0.94 -3.73
N VAL A 59 -5.67 -0.08 -2.73
CA VAL A 59 -6.89 0.68 -2.43
C VAL A 59 -6.60 2.15 -2.69
N ARG A 60 -7.50 2.83 -3.39
CA ARG A 60 -7.44 4.27 -3.59
C ARG A 60 -8.84 4.84 -3.51
N GLY A 61 -9.06 5.77 -2.58
CA GLY A 61 -10.36 6.39 -2.37
C GLY A 61 -11.43 5.33 -2.13
N ASP A 62 -12.43 5.30 -2.99
CA ASP A 62 -13.58 4.39 -2.95
C ASP A 62 -13.42 3.18 -3.91
N ARG A 63 -12.19 2.79 -4.25
CA ARG A 63 -11.93 1.68 -5.18
C ARG A 63 -10.89 0.71 -4.68
N VAL A 64 -11.14 -0.57 -4.97
CA VAL A 64 -10.20 -1.67 -4.77
C VAL A 64 -9.69 -2.13 -6.12
N TYR A 65 -8.37 -2.26 -6.25
CA TYR A 65 -7.68 -2.72 -7.43
C TYR A 65 -6.98 -4.04 -7.11
N VAL A 66 -7.50 -5.14 -7.64
CA VAL A 66 -6.84 -6.45 -7.56
C VAL A 66 -5.95 -6.60 -8.77
N ILE A 67 -4.65 -6.73 -8.54
CA ILE A 67 -3.62 -6.86 -9.57
C ILE A 67 -3.30 -8.34 -9.69
N ASN A 68 -3.85 -8.99 -10.71
CA ASN A 68 -3.56 -10.40 -10.97
C ASN A 68 -2.28 -10.50 -11.81
N ARG A 69 -1.31 -11.19 -11.25
CA ARG A 69 0.08 -11.21 -11.74
C ARG A 69 0.25 -12.22 -12.89
N LEU A 70 1.47 -12.74 -13.06
CA LEU A 70 1.89 -13.56 -14.19
C LEU A 70 0.87 -14.66 -14.56
N GLY A 71 0.43 -14.66 -15.83
CA GLY A 71 -0.47 -15.67 -16.38
C GLY A 71 -1.93 -15.24 -16.43
N GLN A 72 -2.34 -14.31 -15.57
CA GLN A 72 -3.63 -13.63 -15.67
C GLN A 72 -3.49 -12.22 -16.25
N ASP A 73 -2.42 -11.51 -15.87
CA ASP A 73 -1.95 -10.25 -16.44
C ASP A 73 -3.07 -9.21 -16.65
N ASN A 74 -3.84 -8.97 -15.59
CA ASN A 74 -4.96 -8.05 -15.59
C ASN A 74 -5.14 -7.34 -14.24
N ILE A 75 -5.91 -6.26 -14.26
CA ILE A 75 -6.37 -5.57 -13.06
C ILE A 75 -7.90 -5.65 -13.02
N ILE A 76 -8.45 -6.02 -11.87
CA ILE A 76 -9.88 -5.96 -11.56
C ILE A 76 -10.12 -4.75 -10.67
N VAL A 77 -11.11 -3.93 -11.03
CA VAL A 77 -11.52 -2.76 -10.25
C VAL A 77 -12.88 -3.04 -9.62
N LEU A 78 -12.98 -2.83 -8.32
CA LEU A 78 -14.15 -3.14 -7.51
C LEU A 78 -14.61 -1.92 -6.72
N ASP A 79 -15.92 -1.89 -6.48
CA ASP A 79 -16.55 -1.00 -5.51
C ASP A 79 -16.52 -1.69 -4.13
N PRO A 80 -16.00 -1.04 -3.06
CA PRO A 80 -16.05 -1.59 -1.70
C PRO A 80 -17.45 -1.82 -1.13
N SER A 81 -18.53 -1.45 -1.82
CA SER A 81 -19.90 -1.80 -1.46
C SER A 81 -20.39 -3.09 -2.14
N ASP A 82 -19.77 -3.49 -3.27
CA ASP A 82 -20.04 -4.74 -3.98
C ASP A 82 -18.75 -5.33 -4.55
N LEU A 83 -18.06 -6.11 -3.73
CA LEU A 83 -16.82 -6.80 -4.10
C LEU A 83 -17.04 -8.08 -4.90
N ALA A 84 -18.29 -8.51 -5.10
CA ALA A 84 -18.63 -9.69 -5.90
C ALA A 84 -18.78 -9.36 -7.40
N THR A 85 -19.00 -8.09 -7.73
CA THR A 85 -19.19 -7.63 -9.11
C THR A 85 -18.09 -6.66 -9.53
N PRO A 86 -17.16 -7.06 -10.40
CA PRO A 86 -16.21 -6.14 -11.03
C PRO A 86 -16.88 -4.95 -11.70
N LEU A 87 -16.43 -3.73 -11.37
CA LEU A 87 -16.79 -2.51 -12.10
C LEU A 87 -16.17 -2.54 -13.49
N THR A 88 -14.87 -2.87 -13.55
CA THR A 88 -14.15 -3.13 -14.79
C THR A 88 -13.04 -4.13 -14.54
N GLN A 89 -12.58 -4.75 -15.62
CA GLN A 89 -11.40 -5.60 -15.64
C GLN A 89 -10.67 -5.38 -16.96
N PHE A 90 -9.37 -5.12 -16.91
CA PHE A 90 -8.59 -4.82 -18.10
C PHE A 90 -7.22 -5.50 -18.08
N SER A 91 -6.74 -5.88 -19.26
CA SER A 91 -5.44 -6.52 -19.41
C SER A 91 -4.31 -5.51 -19.29
N THR A 92 -3.18 -5.94 -18.73
CA THR A 92 -1.92 -5.18 -18.71
C THR A 92 -0.97 -5.60 -19.84
N GLY A 93 -1.40 -6.57 -20.66
CA GLY A 93 -0.62 -7.22 -21.72
C GLY A 93 -0.24 -8.65 -21.32
N ASN A 94 -0.36 -9.60 -22.25
CA ASN A 94 -0.12 -11.02 -21.98
C ASN A 94 1.33 -11.29 -21.54
N GLY A 95 1.51 -11.99 -20.42
CA GLY A 95 2.80 -12.34 -19.85
C GLY A 95 3.58 -11.17 -19.28
N THR A 96 2.93 -10.04 -18.99
CA THR A 96 3.61 -8.82 -18.50
C THR A 96 3.84 -8.81 -17.00
N ASN A 97 3.14 -9.66 -16.25
CA ASN A 97 3.28 -9.83 -14.81
C ASN A 97 3.14 -8.47 -14.07
N PRO A 98 1.95 -7.85 -14.05
CA PRO A 98 1.79 -6.56 -13.40
C PRO A 98 2.02 -6.67 -11.90
N HIS A 99 2.76 -5.73 -11.29
CA HIS A 99 3.12 -5.82 -9.86
C HIS A 99 2.48 -4.74 -9.01
N ASP A 100 2.26 -3.56 -9.59
CA ASP A 100 1.77 -2.40 -8.88
C ASP A 100 1.02 -1.42 -9.80
N ILE A 101 0.20 -0.54 -9.21
CA ILE A 101 -0.48 0.58 -9.88
C ILE A 101 -0.36 1.85 -9.04
N ALA A 102 0.03 2.96 -9.66
CA ALA A 102 0.10 4.29 -9.06
C ALA A 102 -0.72 5.30 -9.87
N PHE A 103 -1.43 6.19 -9.18
CA PHE A 103 -2.48 7.00 -9.78
C PHE A 103 -2.06 8.47 -9.85
N ALA A 104 -1.83 8.97 -11.07
CA ALA A 104 -1.57 10.39 -11.29
C ALA A 104 -2.84 11.24 -11.29
N SER A 105 -3.98 10.64 -11.64
CA SER A 105 -5.32 11.24 -11.51
C SER A 105 -6.40 10.16 -11.50
N ASP A 106 -7.67 10.55 -11.48
CA ASP A 106 -8.80 9.61 -11.57
C ASP A 106 -8.85 8.87 -12.91
N THR A 107 -8.32 9.47 -13.97
CA THR A 107 -8.35 8.94 -15.34
C THR A 107 -6.96 8.64 -15.89
N LYS A 108 -5.92 8.60 -15.03
CA LYS A 108 -4.56 8.27 -15.43
C LYS A 108 -3.82 7.56 -14.31
N ALA A 109 -3.37 6.34 -14.59
CA ALA A 109 -2.54 5.54 -13.71
C ALA A 109 -1.40 4.88 -14.48
N TYR A 110 -0.32 4.58 -13.76
CA TYR A 110 0.82 3.82 -14.25
C TYR A 110 0.81 2.44 -13.62
N VAL A 111 1.05 1.42 -14.42
CA VAL A 111 1.13 0.02 -13.99
C VAL A 111 2.53 -0.49 -14.27
N SER A 112 3.20 -0.98 -13.22
CA SER A 112 4.48 -1.66 -13.36
C SER A 112 4.26 -3.05 -13.94
N ARG A 113 5.17 -3.49 -14.81
CA ARG A 113 5.07 -4.76 -15.53
C ARG A 113 6.40 -5.48 -15.39
N TYR A 114 6.48 -6.39 -14.44
CA TYR A 114 7.72 -7.03 -14.03
C TYR A 114 8.39 -7.79 -15.16
N ALA A 115 7.61 -8.39 -16.07
CA ALA A 115 8.10 -9.13 -17.21
C ALA A 115 8.18 -8.26 -18.50
N SER A 116 8.28 -6.93 -18.36
CA SER A 116 8.39 -5.97 -19.47
C SER A 116 9.36 -4.83 -19.14
N ASP A 117 10.02 -4.33 -20.16
CA ASP A 117 10.87 -3.13 -20.15
C ASP A 117 10.06 -1.83 -20.29
N HIS A 118 8.74 -1.86 -20.10
CA HIS A 118 7.88 -0.69 -20.25
C HIS A 118 6.85 -0.62 -19.11
N LEU A 119 6.62 0.57 -18.55
CA LEU A 119 5.40 0.85 -17.80
C LEU A 119 4.21 0.92 -18.76
N LEU A 120 3.03 0.53 -18.27
CA LEU A 120 1.77 0.79 -18.96
C LEU A 120 1.10 2.03 -18.35
N ILE A 121 0.58 2.92 -19.19
CA ILE A 121 -0.28 4.03 -18.78
C ILE A 121 -1.72 3.66 -19.13
N VAL A 122 -2.64 3.77 -18.18
CA VAL A 122 -4.04 3.42 -18.34
C VAL A 122 -4.98 4.49 -17.80
N ASP A 123 -6.19 4.54 -18.33
CA ASP A 123 -7.34 5.09 -17.60
C ASP A 123 -7.86 3.98 -16.67
N PRO A 124 -7.75 4.12 -15.33
CA PRO A 124 -8.15 3.07 -14.40
C PRO A 124 -9.67 2.92 -14.28
N THR A 125 -10.48 3.83 -14.83
CA THR A 125 -11.95 3.75 -14.81
C THR A 125 -12.51 2.95 -15.99
N THR A 126 -11.85 3.02 -17.15
CA THR A 126 -12.28 2.32 -18.37
C THR A 126 -11.39 1.11 -18.69
N GLY A 127 -10.13 1.14 -18.25
CA GLY A 127 -9.09 0.18 -18.62
C GLY A 127 -8.40 0.49 -19.96
N ASP A 128 -8.69 1.64 -20.57
CA ASP A 128 -8.08 2.04 -21.84
C ASP A 128 -6.58 2.28 -21.67
N SER A 129 -5.79 1.75 -22.60
CA SER A 129 -4.35 2.06 -22.68
C SER A 129 -4.15 3.48 -23.21
N LEU A 130 -3.48 4.31 -22.42
CA LEU A 130 -3.15 5.70 -22.76
C LEU A 130 -1.73 5.84 -23.33
N GLY A 131 -0.88 4.83 -23.14
CA GLY A 131 0.50 4.83 -23.61
C GLY A 131 1.39 3.93 -22.78
N THR A 132 2.70 4.12 -22.93
CA THR A 132 3.74 3.40 -22.21
C THR A 132 4.93 4.30 -21.95
N VAL A 133 5.69 4.02 -20.90
CA VAL A 133 7.00 4.63 -20.66
C VAL A 133 8.06 3.55 -20.83
N ASP A 134 9.05 3.80 -21.69
CA ASP A 134 10.19 2.91 -21.93
C ASP A 134 11.16 2.95 -20.73
N LEU A 135 11.44 1.79 -20.15
CA LEU A 135 12.37 1.56 -19.04
C LEU A 135 13.59 0.73 -19.46
N SER A 136 13.79 0.45 -20.75
CA SER A 136 14.88 -0.39 -21.27
C SER A 136 16.28 0.11 -20.87
N ALA A 137 16.43 1.40 -20.58
CA ALA A 137 17.66 1.98 -20.04
C ALA A 137 18.08 1.38 -18.68
N PHE A 138 17.14 0.81 -17.91
CA PHE A 138 17.38 0.23 -16.59
C PHE A 138 17.39 -1.31 -16.62
N ALA A 139 17.22 -1.91 -17.79
CA ALA A 139 17.28 -3.35 -17.93
C ALA A 139 18.69 -3.89 -17.65
N ASP A 140 18.76 -5.12 -17.15
CA ASP A 140 20.02 -5.85 -17.08
C ASP A 140 20.27 -6.69 -18.36
N THR A 141 21.12 -7.71 -18.25
CA THR A 141 21.54 -8.54 -19.39
C THR A 141 20.37 -9.25 -20.07
N ASP A 142 19.32 -9.57 -19.33
CA ASP A 142 18.16 -10.30 -19.87
C ASP A 142 17.12 -9.39 -20.56
N GLY A 143 17.39 -8.09 -20.57
CA GLY A 143 16.58 -7.08 -21.25
C GLY A 143 15.38 -6.58 -20.44
N LEU A 144 15.24 -6.98 -19.17
CA LEU A 144 14.21 -6.48 -18.29
C LEU A 144 14.76 -5.74 -17.06
N PRO A 145 14.02 -4.74 -16.54
CA PRO A 145 14.36 -4.04 -15.31
C PRO A 145 13.66 -4.60 -14.05
N GLU A 146 12.74 -5.56 -14.21
CA GLU A 146 11.86 -6.06 -13.13
C GLU A 146 11.16 -4.91 -12.38
N ALA A 147 10.46 -4.05 -13.12
CA ALA A 147 9.72 -2.94 -12.54
C ALA A 147 8.63 -3.46 -11.59
N SER A 148 8.73 -3.08 -10.31
CA SER A 148 7.95 -3.65 -9.21
C SER A 148 7.14 -2.57 -8.48
N GLN A 149 7.61 -2.06 -7.34
CA GLN A 149 6.86 -1.08 -6.54
C GLN A 149 6.91 0.32 -7.17
N LEU A 150 5.84 1.09 -6.97
CA LEU A 150 5.68 2.45 -7.45
C LEU A 150 5.43 3.42 -6.29
N ALA A 151 5.95 4.64 -6.42
CA ALA A 151 5.61 5.76 -5.54
C ALA A 151 5.42 7.04 -6.35
N LEU A 152 4.38 7.82 -6.02
CA LEU A 152 4.12 9.11 -6.65
C LEU A 152 4.45 10.23 -5.66
N TYR A 153 5.26 11.20 -6.07
CA TYR A 153 5.55 12.37 -5.26
C TYR A 153 5.77 13.61 -6.13
N GLY A 154 4.92 14.62 -5.94
CA GLY A 154 4.82 15.76 -6.84
C GLY A 154 4.53 15.32 -8.28
N ASP A 155 5.27 15.87 -9.24
CA ASP A 155 5.15 15.55 -10.66
C ASP A 155 5.97 14.33 -11.10
N HIS A 156 6.43 13.51 -10.16
CA HIS A 156 7.30 12.37 -10.44
C HIS A 156 6.70 11.05 -9.96
N LEU A 157 6.82 10.04 -10.82
CA LEU A 157 6.65 8.64 -10.47
C LEU A 157 8.02 7.99 -10.31
N PHE A 158 8.22 7.34 -9.18
CA PHE A 158 9.39 6.55 -8.83
C PHE A 158 9.08 5.07 -9.01
N VAL A 159 9.98 4.35 -9.67
CA VAL A 159 9.78 2.95 -10.04
C VAL A 159 10.96 2.13 -9.53
N ALA A 160 10.70 1.17 -8.65
CA ALA A 160 11.72 0.24 -8.20
C ALA A 160 11.99 -0.83 -9.28
N CYS A 161 13.18 -0.78 -9.87
CA CYS A 161 13.69 -1.75 -10.81
C CYS A 161 14.63 -2.71 -10.08
N GLN A 162 14.22 -3.98 -9.92
CA GLN A 162 15.01 -4.94 -9.15
C GLN A 162 16.30 -5.34 -9.86
N ARG A 163 16.28 -5.50 -11.18
CA ARG A 163 17.41 -5.95 -12.02
C ARG A 163 17.94 -7.32 -11.57
N LEU A 164 17.09 -8.34 -11.71
CA LEU A 164 17.38 -9.72 -11.32
C LEU A 164 17.68 -10.57 -12.56
N ASP A 165 18.83 -11.24 -12.55
CA ASP A 165 19.26 -12.10 -13.65
C ASP A 165 18.44 -13.41 -13.66
N ARG A 166 17.42 -13.47 -14.53
CA ARG A 166 16.52 -14.63 -14.65
C ARG A 166 17.24 -15.90 -15.12
N ASP A 167 18.32 -15.74 -15.88
CA ASP A 167 19.14 -16.86 -16.35
C ASP A 167 20.09 -17.39 -15.25
N ASN A 168 20.24 -16.63 -14.14
CA ASN A 168 20.99 -17.00 -12.96
C ASN A 168 20.12 -17.08 -11.70
N SER A 169 18.96 -17.76 -11.80
CA SER A 169 18.05 -18.01 -10.66
C SER A 169 17.55 -16.73 -9.98
N PHE A 170 17.33 -15.66 -10.74
CA PHE A 170 16.90 -14.35 -10.23
C PHE A 170 17.89 -13.75 -9.23
N ALA A 171 19.19 -14.00 -9.41
CA ALA A 171 20.21 -13.37 -8.57
C ALA A 171 20.23 -11.85 -8.82
N PRO A 172 20.32 -11.02 -7.76
CA PRO A 172 20.49 -9.59 -7.94
C PRO A 172 21.76 -9.26 -8.72
N THR A 173 21.67 -8.31 -9.64
CA THR A 173 22.81 -7.88 -10.45
C THR A 173 23.73 -6.91 -9.70
N ASP A 174 24.33 -5.92 -10.37
CA ASP A 174 25.28 -4.98 -9.78
C ASP A 174 24.61 -3.97 -8.84
N ALA A 175 23.38 -3.54 -9.15
CA ALA A 175 22.57 -2.63 -8.32
C ALA A 175 21.07 -2.73 -8.67
N SER A 176 20.20 -2.43 -7.72
CA SER A 176 18.81 -2.06 -8.04
C SER A 176 18.74 -0.54 -8.29
N ILE A 177 17.81 -0.11 -9.14
CA ILE A 177 17.70 1.28 -9.57
C ILE A 177 16.28 1.77 -9.31
N ILE A 178 16.14 3.02 -8.84
CA ILE A 178 14.87 3.73 -8.91
C ILE A 178 14.84 4.57 -10.19
N ALA A 179 14.01 4.18 -11.15
CA ALA A 179 13.74 5.02 -12.31
C ALA A 179 12.79 6.16 -11.93
N VAL A 180 12.98 7.33 -12.53
CA VAL A 180 12.15 8.52 -12.27
C VAL A 180 11.48 8.96 -13.57
N VAL A 181 10.15 8.99 -13.57
CA VAL A 181 9.31 9.39 -14.69
C VAL A 181 8.65 10.73 -14.36
N ASP A 182 8.73 11.69 -15.27
CA ASP A 182 7.93 12.92 -15.22
C ASP A 182 6.52 12.61 -15.74
N ILE A 183 5.52 12.76 -14.88
CA ILE A 183 4.13 12.36 -15.19
C ILE A 183 3.39 13.36 -16.09
N THR A 184 3.95 14.56 -16.26
CA THR A 184 3.40 15.61 -17.13
C THR A 184 3.78 15.38 -18.60
N THR A 185 4.93 14.76 -18.82
CA THR A 185 5.45 14.44 -20.17
C THR A 185 5.40 12.96 -20.51
N ASP A 186 5.16 12.08 -19.53
CA ASP A 186 5.22 10.62 -19.67
C ASP A 186 6.59 10.13 -20.16
N GLN A 187 7.67 10.77 -19.70
CA GLN A 187 9.03 10.45 -20.09
C GLN A 187 9.91 10.24 -18.86
N LEU A 188 10.97 9.45 -19.04
CA LEU A 188 12.06 9.39 -18.06
C LEU A 188 12.68 10.77 -17.88
N VAL A 189 12.91 11.14 -16.62
CA VAL A 189 13.67 12.35 -16.28
C VAL A 189 15.11 12.22 -16.80
N ASP A 190 15.71 11.04 -16.61
CA ASP A 190 17.00 10.65 -17.15
C ASP A 190 17.12 9.12 -17.24
N THR A 191 18.22 8.64 -17.81
CA THR A 191 18.52 7.21 -18.00
C THR A 191 19.51 6.65 -17.00
N ASN A 192 19.90 7.41 -15.96
CA ASN A 192 20.80 6.96 -14.91
C ASN A 192 20.02 6.45 -13.68
N GLY A 193 18.89 7.10 -13.37
CA GLY A 193 18.07 6.78 -12.20
C GLY A 193 18.80 7.03 -10.88
N ILE A 194 18.23 6.53 -9.79
CA ILE A 194 18.83 6.56 -8.45
C ILE A 194 19.35 5.17 -8.14
N ALA A 195 20.67 5.02 -8.03
CA ALA A 195 21.27 3.76 -7.61
C ALA A 195 20.98 3.51 -6.12
N MET A 196 20.36 2.37 -5.83
CA MET A 196 20.10 1.93 -4.46
C MET A 196 21.37 1.35 -3.81
N THR A 197 21.43 1.42 -2.49
CA THR A 197 22.47 0.77 -1.69
C THR A 197 22.18 -0.73 -1.57
N GLY A 198 20.95 -1.06 -1.21
CA GLY A 198 20.42 -2.41 -1.20
C GLY A 198 20.00 -2.87 -2.59
N LYS A 199 19.68 -4.15 -2.70
CA LYS A 199 19.22 -4.78 -3.94
C LYS A 199 17.97 -5.59 -3.69
N ASN A 200 17.27 -5.93 -4.77
CA ASN A 200 16.06 -6.75 -4.71
C ASN A 200 15.01 -6.12 -3.76
N PRO A 201 14.49 -4.92 -4.08
CA PRO A 201 13.42 -4.29 -3.31
C PRO A 201 12.11 -5.08 -3.44
N ILE A 202 11.57 -5.58 -2.33
CA ILE A 202 10.42 -6.49 -2.32
C ILE A 202 9.13 -5.90 -1.73
N SER A 203 9.24 -4.89 -0.88
CA SER A 203 8.10 -4.23 -0.23
C SER A 203 8.45 -2.79 0.07
N ALA A 204 7.45 -1.90 0.03
CA ALA A 204 7.67 -0.49 0.24
C ALA A 204 6.43 0.22 0.79
N GLN A 205 6.67 1.27 1.57
CA GLN A 205 5.66 2.19 2.10
C GLN A 205 6.15 3.63 1.96
N GLN A 206 5.28 4.51 1.47
CA GLN A 206 5.60 5.94 1.35
C GLN A 206 5.06 6.71 2.56
N ARG A 207 5.87 7.64 3.08
CA ARG A 207 5.54 8.57 4.16
C ARG A 207 6.00 9.97 3.75
N GLY A 208 5.06 10.77 3.23
CA GLY A 208 5.37 12.07 2.67
C GLY A 208 6.39 11.96 1.52
N ASP A 209 7.54 12.59 1.69
CA ASP A 209 8.65 12.58 0.74
C ASP A 209 9.62 11.41 0.93
N LYS A 210 9.36 10.49 1.88
CA LYS A 210 10.20 9.31 2.12
C LYS A 210 9.55 8.06 1.58
N TRP A 211 10.33 7.27 0.88
CA TRP A 211 9.95 5.92 0.47
C TRP A 211 10.80 4.91 1.23
N ILE A 212 10.15 4.19 2.15
CA ILE A 212 10.78 3.19 3.01
C ILE A 212 10.62 1.84 2.34
N ILE A 213 11.74 1.22 1.96
CA ILE A 213 11.79 0.04 1.10
C ILE A 213 12.60 -1.07 1.78
N THR A 214 12.07 -2.29 1.80
CA THR A 214 12.83 -3.47 2.20
C THR A 214 13.58 -4.03 1.00
N THR A 215 14.90 -4.13 1.12
CA THR A 215 15.80 -4.69 0.12
C THR A 215 16.38 -5.99 0.69
N VAL A 216 15.92 -7.14 0.20
CA VAL A 216 16.38 -8.44 0.75
C VAL A 216 17.72 -8.88 0.18
N ASN A 217 18.15 -8.29 -0.95
CA ASN A 217 19.31 -8.72 -1.69
C ASN A 217 19.26 -10.23 -2.01
N THR A 218 19.94 -11.09 -1.24
CA THR A 218 19.88 -12.55 -1.42
C THR A 218 19.09 -13.25 -0.31
N PHE A 219 18.36 -14.31 -0.66
CA PHE A 219 17.61 -15.08 0.34
C PHE A 219 18.47 -16.03 1.19
N THR A 220 19.78 -16.12 0.93
CA THR A 220 20.70 -17.08 1.56
C THR A 220 21.72 -16.46 2.49
N ASP A 221 22.05 -15.18 2.29
CA ASP A 221 22.75 -14.37 3.27
C ASP A 221 21.69 -13.66 4.11
N LEU A 222 21.95 -13.51 5.42
CA LEU A 222 21.02 -12.87 6.37
C LEU A 222 21.54 -11.52 6.84
N THR A 223 22.45 -10.93 6.07
CA THR A 223 23.23 -9.75 6.46
C THR A 223 23.47 -8.77 5.30
N ASP A 224 22.94 -9.05 4.10
CA ASP A 224 23.24 -8.30 2.88
C ASP A 224 22.08 -7.41 2.40
N GLY A 225 20.95 -7.43 3.11
CA GLY A 225 19.80 -6.57 2.91
C GLY A 225 19.49 -5.65 4.11
N GLY A 226 18.28 -5.09 4.10
CA GLY A 226 17.77 -4.21 5.15
C GLY A 226 16.63 -3.30 4.71
N ILE A 227 16.39 -2.27 5.52
CA ILE A 227 15.42 -1.21 5.25
C ILE A 227 16.18 0.02 4.75
N GLU A 228 16.01 0.34 3.47
CA GLU A 228 16.55 1.52 2.80
C GLU A 228 15.49 2.61 2.66
N VAL A 229 15.91 3.87 2.75
CA VAL A 229 15.03 5.02 2.56
C VAL A 229 15.47 5.82 1.35
N ILE A 230 14.52 6.09 0.46
CA ILE A 230 14.71 6.99 -0.68
C ILE A 230 14.03 8.32 -0.36
N ASP A 231 14.78 9.41 -0.44
CA ASP A 231 14.23 10.77 -0.42
C ASP A 231 13.70 11.11 -1.81
N LEU A 232 12.37 11.15 -1.93
CA LEU A 232 11.67 11.40 -3.18
C LEU A 232 11.77 12.88 -3.60
N GLY A 233 11.90 13.81 -2.65
CA GLY A 233 12.08 15.23 -2.94
C GLY A 233 13.47 15.56 -3.47
N ALA A 234 14.49 14.99 -2.84
CA ALA A 234 15.88 15.12 -3.26
C ALA A 234 16.21 14.22 -4.46
N ARG A 235 15.46 13.13 -4.66
CA ARG A 235 15.74 12.05 -5.63
C ARG A 235 17.08 11.39 -5.35
N GLU A 236 17.31 11.07 -4.09
CA GLU A 236 18.55 10.47 -3.59
C GLU A 236 18.24 9.37 -2.57
N THR A 237 19.15 8.42 -2.42
CA THR A 237 19.06 7.43 -1.34
C THR A 237 19.68 7.97 -0.04
N GLU A 238 19.04 7.68 1.09
CA GLU A 238 19.61 7.84 2.43
C GLU A 238 20.39 6.58 2.88
N GLY A 239 20.40 5.54 2.05
CA GLY A 239 21.00 4.26 2.30
C GLY A 239 20.17 3.36 3.21
N ILE A 240 20.74 2.18 3.51
CA ILE A 240 20.15 1.23 4.46
C ILE A 240 20.25 1.83 5.87
N LEU A 241 19.10 2.15 6.47
CA LEU A 241 19.04 2.72 7.81
C LEU A 241 19.01 1.64 8.90
N VAL A 242 18.42 0.48 8.61
CA VAL A 242 18.40 -0.68 9.51
C VAL A 242 18.74 -1.93 8.70
N ASP A 243 19.92 -2.50 8.91
CA ASP A 243 20.39 -3.68 8.19
C ASP A 243 19.85 -5.00 8.76
N GLU A 244 19.90 -6.06 7.97
CA GLU A 244 19.47 -7.40 8.38
C GLU A 244 20.25 -7.96 9.56
N SER A 245 21.49 -7.52 9.78
CA SER A 245 22.27 -7.92 10.95
C SER A 245 21.67 -7.38 12.25
N THR A 246 21.11 -6.17 12.19
CA THR A 246 20.37 -5.53 13.28
C THR A 246 18.97 -6.14 13.43
N ILE A 247 18.30 -6.41 12.32
CA ILE A 247 16.95 -7.01 12.28
C ILE A 247 16.98 -8.48 12.74
N GLY A 248 18.07 -9.20 12.47
CA GLY A 248 18.30 -10.60 12.82
C GLY A 248 17.72 -11.60 11.83
N GLY A 249 17.68 -11.27 10.54
CA GLY A 249 17.17 -12.13 9.46
C GLY A 249 16.74 -11.35 8.23
N ASN A 250 16.32 -12.06 7.19
CA ASN A 250 15.94 -11.47 5.91
C ASN A 250 14.67 -10.66 6.01
N VAL A 251 14.68 -9.45 5.44
CA VAL A 251 13.50 -8.59 5.43
C VAL A 251 12.44 -9.08 4.46
N GLY A 252 11.17 -8.85 4.81
CA GLY A 252 9.97 -9.20 4.04
C GLY A 252 9.02 -8.01 3.90
N GLY A 253 7.70 -8.25 3.99
CA GLY A 253 6.70 -7.19 3.97
C GLY A 253 6.90 -6.12 5.06
N ILE A 254 6.58 -4.86 4.74
CA ILE A 254 6.72 -3.71 5.65
C ILE A 254 5.40 -2.94 5.79
N ALA A 255 5.13 -2.42 7.00
CA ALA A 255 4.02 -1.52 7.26
C ALA A 255 4.44 -0.41 8.25
N MET A 256 4.05 0.84 7.98
CA MET A 256 4.45 1.99 8.81
C MET A 256 3.35 2.37 9.80
N VAL A 257 3.71 2.65 11.05
CA VAL A 257 2.79 3.23 12.06
C VAL A 257 2.98 4.75 12.19
N SER A 258 4.18 5.26 11.92
CA SER A 258 4.51 6.69 11.93
C SER A 258 5.61 6.96 10.89
N ASP A 259 6.10 8.20 10.78
CA ASP A 259 7.13 8.53 9.79
C ASP A 259 8.46 7.81 10.04
N SER A 260 8.76 7.45 11.29
CA SER A 260 10.00 6.78 11.66
C SER A 260 9.84 5.34 12.16
N ARG A 261 8.62 4.94 12.55
CA ARG A 261 8.38 3.61 13.14
C ARG A 261 7.46 2.79 12.26
N GLY A 262 7.80 1.51 12.13
CA GLY A 262 7.02 0.54 11.40
C GLY A 262 7.30 -0.87 11.87
N TYR A 263 6.73 -1.83 11.17
CA TYR A 263 6.95 -3.26 11.36
C TYR A 263 7.49 -3.87 10.07
N VAL A 264 8.31 -4.89 10.25
CA VAL A 264 8.91 -5.65 9.16
C VAL A 264 8.74 -7.14 9.43
N VAL A 265 8.37 -7.89 8.39
CA VAL A 265 8.43 -9.35 8.41
C VAL A 265 9.91 -9.76 8.32
N VAL A 266 10.31 -10.74 9.12
CA VAL A 266 11.68 -11.23 9.20
C VAL A 266 11.69 -12.73 9.00
N SER A 267 12.50 -13.23 8.07
CA SER A 267 12.73 -14.67 7.88
C SER A 267 14.10 -15.06 8.45
N ASP A 268 14.14 -16.08 9.29
CA ASP A 268 15.41 -16.62 9.80
C ASP A 268 16.02 -17.70 8.88
N ALA A 269 17.15 -18.26 9.30
CA ALA A 269 17.88 -19.32 8.58
C ALA A 269 17.09 -20.63 8.42
N THR A 270 16.00 -20.82 9.15
CA THR A 270 15.09 -21.97 9.06
C THR A 270 13.84 -21.66 8.23
N PHE A 271 13.75 -20.45 7.66
CA PHE A 271 12.58 -19.89 6.99
C PHE A 271 11.39 -19.65 7.92
N ALA A 272 11.59 -19.64 9.23
CA ALA A 272 10.54 -19.23 10.15
C ALA A 272 10.34 -17.71 10.03
N ASN A 273 9.09 -17.26 9.91
CA ASN A 273 8.81 -15.82 9.83
C ASN A 273 8.38 -15.27 11.19
N PHE A 274 8.84 -14.04 11.44
CA PHE A 274 8.52 -13.24 12.60
C PHE A 274 8.12 -11.84 12.15
N VAL A 275 7.56 -11.05 13.04
CA VAL A 275 7.30 -9.62 12.80
C VAL A 275 7.98 -8.84 13.92
N LYS A 276 8.77 -7.83 13.57
CA LYS A 276 9.46 -6.96 14.53
C LYS A 276 9.12 -5.51 14.25
N ARG A 277 9.00 -4.70 15.31
CA ARG A 277 8.94 -3.24 15.18
C ARG A 277 10.34 -2.70 14.93
N PHE A 278 10.48 -1.72 14.05
CA PHE A 278 11.72 -0.97 13.84
C PHE A 278 11.50 0.53 14.05
N ASP A 279 12.59 1.24 14.29
CA ASP A 279 12.65 2.71 14.32
C ASP A 279 13.84 3.20 13.49
N LEU A 280 13.57 4.05 12.50
CA LEU A 280 14.56 4.58 11.55
C LEU A 280 15.49 5.63 12.16
N ILE A 281 15.05 6.33 13.21
CA ILE A 281 15.85 7.37 13.88
C ILE A 281 16.84 6.72 14.83
N THR A 282 16.38 5.79 15.67
CA THR A 282 17.26 5.07 16.61
C THR A 282 17.96 3.89 15.97
N LYS A 283 17.57 3.50 14.75
CA LYS A 283 18.10 2.36 13.99
C LYS A 283 18.06 1.06 14.80
N SER A 284 16.93 0.82 15.45
CA SER A 284 16.75 -0.30 16.40
C SER A 284 15.52 -1.13 16.05
N VAL A 285 15.53 -2.38 16.48
CA VAL A 285 14.38 -3.29 16.39
C VAL A 285 13.93 -3.80 17.75
N SER A 286 12.66 -4.16 17.87
CA SER A 286 12.12 -4.85 19.04
C SER A 286 12.41 -6.35 19.01
N ASP A 287 12.08 -7.03 20.11
CA ASP A 287 11.82 -8.48 20.07
C ASP A 287 10.64 -8.79 19.11
N PRO A 288 10.57 -10.01 18.57
CA PRO A 288 9.44 -10.47 17.76
C PRO A 288 8.08 -10.29 18.45
N LEU A 289 7.03 -10.05 17.67
CA LEU A 289 5.66 -10.25 18.13
C LEU A 289 5.46 -11.72 18.54
N ASP A 290 4.88 -11.93 19.73
CA ASP A 290 4.56 -13.26 20.23
C ASP A 290 3.36 -13.87 19.49
N ASN A 291 3.13 -15.18 19.68
CA ASN A 291 1.95 -15.90 19.19
C ASN A 291 1.82 -15.99 17.66
N LEU A 292 2.87 -15.70 16.89
CA LEU A 292 2.93 -16.08 15.47
C LEU A 292 3.24 -17.58 15.33
N SER A 293 2.78 -18.21 14.26
CA SER A 293 2.99 -19.64 14.03
C SER A 293 4.43 -20.02 13.66
N GLY A 294 5.24 -19.02 13.27
CA GLY A 294 6.53 -19.22 12.61
C GLY A 294 6.41 -19.64 11.14
N GLY A 295 5.19 -19.72 10.61
CA GLY A 295 4.89 -19.98 9.20
C GLY A 295 5.12 -18.80 8.28
N TYR A 296 4.75 -18.95 7.01
CA TYR A 296 4.93 -17.90 6.01
C TYR A 296 4.02 -16.69 6.31
N THR A 297 4.60 -15.49 6.29
CA THR A 297 3.90 -14.22 6.47
C THR A 297 4.09 -13.34 5.23
N PRO A 298 3.24 -13.45 4.20
CA PRO A 298 3.41 -12.72 2.95
C PRO A 298 3.24 -11.21 3.07
N SER A 299 2.42 -10.75 4.02
CA SER A 299 2.08 -9.34 4.15
C SER A 299 1.66 -8.98 5.57
N ILE A 300 1.85 -7.70 5.88
CA ILE A 300 1.38 -7.05 7.11
C ILE A 300 0.71 -5.73 6.73
N GLY A 301 -0.30 -5.33 7.48
CA GLY A 301 -1.00 -4.06 7.30
C GLY A 301 -1.14 -3.33 8.62
N VAL A 302 -1.15 -2.00 8.58
CA VAL A 302 -1.45 -1.16 9.76
C VAL A 302 -2.68 -0.33 9.46
N LEU A 303 -3.61 -0.30 10.42
CA LEU A 303 -4.74 0.61 10.44
C LEU A 303 -4.89 1.11 11.88
N GLU A 304 -4.96 2.43 12.06
CA GLU A 304 -4.98 3.08 13.37
C GLU A 304 -3.86 2.54 14.30
N ASN A 305 -4.22 2.07 15.49
CA ASN A 305 -3.32 1.51 16.50
C ASN A 305 -3.24 -0.04 16.43
N ARG A 306 -3.43 -0.61 15.24
CA ARG A 306 -3.48 -2.06 15.02
C ARG A 306 -2.55 -2.47 13.88
N ILE A 307 -1.84 -3.57 14.10
CA ILE A 307 -1.14 -4.31 13.04
C ILE A 307 -1.83 -5.64 12.77
N TYR A 308 -2.05 -5.90 11.49
CA TYR A 308 -2.65 -7.09 10.93
C TYR A 308 -1.55 -7.93 10.31
N VAL A 309 -1.32 -9.13 10.85
CA VAL A 309 -0.31 -10.07 10.39
C VAL A 309 -0.99 -11.22 9.67
N LEU A 310 -0.72 -11.38 8.38
CA LEU A 310 -1.27 -12.48 7.58
C LEU A 310 -0.40 -13.72 7.78
N ASP A 311 -0.66 -14.47 8.84
CA ASP A 311 0.10 -15.67 9.19
C ASP A 311 -0.51 -16.90 8.50
N GLN A 312 0.18 -17.53 7.55
CA GLN A 312 -0.36 -18.69 6.81
C GLN A 312 -0.20 -20.03 7.54
N GLY A 313 0.30 -20.03 8.78
CA GLY A 313 0.56 -21.26 9.53
C GLY A 313 1.87 -21.93 9.12
N SER A 314 2.45 -22.70 10.05
CA SER A 314 3.70 -23.42 9.79
C SER A 314 3.46 -24.69 8.96
N PHE A 315 4.50 -25.18 8.28
CA PHE A 315 4.41 -26.46 7.55
C PHE A 315 3.97 -27.63 8.45
N SER A 316 4.41 -27.64 9.72
CA SER A 316 4.05 -28.68 10.69
C SER A 316 2.67 -28.50 11.32
N ASP A 317 2.11 -27.30 11.26
CA ASP A 317 0.80 -26.96 11.82
C ASP A 317 0.09 -25.90 10.96
N PRO A 318 -0.37 -26.26 9.75
CA PRO A 318 -1.02 -25.31 8.85
C PRO A 318 -2.35 -24.78 9.41
N GLY A 319 -2.97 -25.51 10.35
CA GLY A 319 -4.19 -25.07 11.03
C GLY A 319 -3.98 -23.93 12.03
N SER A 320 -2.73 -23.58 12.33
CA SER A 320 -2.38 -22.42 13.17
C SER A 320 -2.45 -21.08 12.42
N GLY A 321 -2.67 -21.11 11.10
CA GLY A 321 -2.77 -19.92 10.26
C GLY A 321 -4.05 -19.12 10.48
N GLY A 322 -3.99 -17.85 10.11
CA GLY A 322 -5.06 -16.86 10.13
C GLY A 322 -4.51 -15.46 10.38
N ILE A 323 -5.36 -14.46 10.24
CA ILE A 323 -4.98 -13.07 10.45
C ILE A 323 -4.85 -12.82 11.95
N ARG A 324 -3.71 -12.31 12.41
CA ARG A 324 -3.46 -11.98 13.82
C ARG A 324 -3.38 -10.47 13.97
N VAL A 325 -4.10 -9.94 14.96
CA VAL A 325 -4.23 -8.49 15.19
C VAL A 325 -3.53 -8.14 16.48
N PHE A 326 -2.57 -7.23 16.43
CA PHE A 326 -1.84 -6.76 17.62
C PHE A 326 -2.01 -5.26 17.83
N ASP A 327 -1.91 -4.82 19.08
CA ASP A 327 -1.81 -3.41 19.44
C ASP A 327 -0.39 -2.90 19.14
N THR A 328 -0.29 -1.74 18.51
CA THR A 328 1.01 -1.19 18.07
C THR A 328 1.83 -0.52 19.19
N ASP A 329 1.19 -0.17 20.31
CA ASP A 329 1.87 0.45 21.45
C ASP A 329 2.57 -0.61 22.31
N ASP A 330 1.83 -1.65 22.70
CA ASP A 330 2.29 -2.64 23.68
C ASP A 330 2.51 -4.05 23.13
N HIS A 331 2.25 -4.27 21.82
CA HIS A 331 2.45 -5.53 21.11
C HIS A 331 1.56 -6.69 21.59
N THR A 332 0.50 -6.41 22.34
CA THR A 332 -0.42 -7.44 22.80
C THR A 332 -1.27 -7.97 21.64
N LEU A 333 -1.51 -9.28 21.62
CA LEU A 333 -2.46 -9.90 20.69
C LEU A 333 -3.88 -9.50 21.08
N VAL A 334 -4.54 -8.73 20.22
CA VAL A 334 -5.91 -8.22 20.42
C VAL A 334 -6.94 -9.22 19.88
N ALA A 335 -6.67 -9.81 18.72
CA ALA A 335 -7.55 -10.77 18.08
C ALA A 335 -6.78 -11.77 17.20
N GLY A 336 -7.43 -12.91 16.92
CA GLY A 336 -6.94 -13.91 15.99
C GLY A 336 -6.41 -15.19 16.63
N PRO A 337 -6.04 -16.20 15.82
CA PRO A 337 -6.06 -16.15 14.35
C PRO A 337 -7.49 -16.06 13.79
N LEU A 338 -7.73 -15.06 12.94
CA LEU A 338 -9.01 -14.87 12.25
C LEU A 338 -8.95 -15.68 10.96
N ALA A 339 -9.89 -16.60 10.80
CA ALA A 339 -9.93 -17.50 9.67
C ALA A 339 -10.54 -16.81 8.44
N THR A 340 -10.00 -17.16 7.28
CA THR A 340 -10.55 -16.90 5.94
C THR A 340 -10.67 -18.23 5.20
N SER A 341 -11.35 -18.27 4.05
CA SER A 341 -11.56 -19.52 3.30
C SER A 341 -10.27 -20.16 2.77
N LEU A 342 -9.30 -19.33 2.40
CA LEU A 342 -7.93 -19.72 2.06
C LEU A 342 -6.93 -18.89 2.89
N PRO A 343 -5.66 -19.30 3.02
CA PRO A 343 -4.63 -18.51 3.70
C PRO A 343 -4.55 -17.07 3.16
N ALA A 344 -4.52 -16.09 4.07
CA ALA A 344 -4.43 -14.67 3.69
C ALA A 344 -3.07 -14.32 3.08
N ASN A 345 -3.07 -13.53 2.00
CA ASN A 345 -1.89 -13.22 1.20
C ASN A 345 -1.59 -11.71 1.10
N ALA A 346 -2.63 -10.90 0.91
CA ALA A 346 -2.52 -9.45 0.89
C ALA A 346 -3.74 -8.83 1.56
N ILE A 347 -3.57 -7.64 2.13
CA ILE A 347 -4.65 -6.89 2.78
C ILE A 347 -4.63 -5.44 2.29
N GLY A 348 -5.82 -4.91 2.02
CA GLY A 348 -6.06 -3.50 1.75
C GLY A 348 -7.21 -3.01 2.61
N PHE A 349 -7.08 -1.85 3.23
CA PHE A 349 -8.13 -1.32 4.12
C PHE A 349 -9.09 -0.43 3.32
N VAL A 350 -10.39 -0.64 3.51
CA VAL A 350 -11.51 0.07 2.86
C VAL A 350 -12.45 0.62 3.92
N GLY A 351 -13.29 1.61 3.63
CA GLY A 351 -14.38 1.99 4.55
C GLY A 351 -13.97 2.77 5.82
N GLY A 352 -12.72 2.67 6.27
CA GLY A 352 -12.05 3.74 7.00
C GLY A 352 -11.51 4.77 6.03
N SER A 353 -11.23 5.99 6.48
CA SER A 353 -10.42 6.97 5.75
C SER A 353 -8.98 6.47 5.59
N THR A 354 -8.79 5.42 4.80
CA THR A 354 -7.52 4.79 4.51
C THR A 354 -6.84 5.60 3.42
N GLY A 355 -6.24 6.71 3.85
CA GLY A 355 -5.29 7.47 3.04
C GLY A 355 -5.89 8.53 2.10
N ALA A 356 -7.19 8.86 2.20
CA ALA A 356 -7.53 10.25 1.98
C ALA A 356 -6.86 11.01 3.13
N SER A 357 -5.89 11.88 2.85
CA SER A 357 -5.58 12.89 3.85
C SER A 357 -6.92 13.51 4.21
N LEU A 358 -7.29 13.51 5.48
CA LEU A 358 -8.29 14.48 5.93
C LEU A 358 -7.68 15.82 5.52
N ALA A 359 -8.14 16.38 4.41
CA ALA A 359 -7.52 17.57 3.85
C ALA A 359 -7.58 18.73 4.86
N SER A 360 -8.52 18.61 5.80
CA SER A 360 -8.73 19.49 6.95
C SER A 360 -7.94 19.11 8.21
N ASP A 361 -7.15 18.03 8.22
CA ASP A 361 -6.22 17.66 9.32
C ASP A 361 -4.87 18.34 9.05
N PHE A 362 -4.80 19.62 9.41
CA PHE A 362 -3.70 20.50 9.10
C PHE A 362 -2.51 20.32 10.05
N ASP A 363 -2.75 19.79 11.25
CA ASP A 363 -1.69 19.49 12.22
C ASP A 363 -1.16 18.04 12.14
N GLY A 364 -1.82 17.18 11.35
CA GLY A 364 -1.43 15.80 11.14
C GLY A 364 -1.68 14.92 12.36
N SER A 365 -2.55 15.34 13.27
CA SER A 365 -2.95 14.58 14.46
C SER A 365 -3.77 13.35 14.12
N GLY A 366 -4.32 13.27 12.90
CA GLY A 366 -5.22 12.21 12.47
C GLY A 366 -6.67 12.45 12.89
N VAL A 367 -7.01 13.60 13.45
CA VAL A 367 -8.40 13.99 13.78
C VAL A 367 -8.62 15.41 13.29
N VAL A 368 -9.74 15.68 12.59
CA VAL A 368 -10.12 17.05 12.23
C VAL A 368 -10.86 17.65 13.42
N ASP A 369 -10.16 18.42 14.24
CA ASP A 369 -10.71 18.96 15.47
C ASP A 369 -10.57 20.48 15.58
N PHE A 370 -10.75 21.00 16.80
CA PHE A 370 -10.69 22.43 17.06
C PHE A 370 -9.29 23.02 16.77
N THR A 371 -8.24 22.23 16.86
CA THR A 371 -6.87 22.63 16.55
C THR A 371 -6.73 22.94 15.06
N ASP A 372 -7.27 22.09 14.19
CA ASP A 372 -7.32 22.33 12.76
C ASP A 372 -8.17 23.54 12.40
N PHE A 373 -9.28 23.74 13.11
CA PHE A 373 -10.09 24.94 12.93
C PHE A 373 -9.29 26.22 13.21
N LEU A 374 -8.43 26.22 14.23
CA LEU A 374 -7.58 27.37 14.53
C LEU A 374 -6.53 27.62 13.45
N LEU A 375 -5.97 26.55 12.87
CA LEU A 375 -5.03 26.64 11.74
C LEU A 375 -5.74 27.19 10.48
N PHE A 376 -6.91 26.66 10.15
CA PHE A 376 -7.76 27.13 9.06
C PHE A 376 -8.14 28.61 9.22
N ALA A 377 -8.65 28.99 10.40
CA ALA A 377 -9.04 30.37 10.69
C ALA A 377 -7.86 31.34 10.62
N GLY A 378 -6.64 30.88 10.93
CA GLY A 378 -5.41 31.67 10.85
C GLY A 378 -5.02 32.08 9.43
N VAL A 379 -5.50 31.36 8.42
CA VAL A 379 -5.16 31.59 6.99
C VAL A 379 -6.36 32.01 6.14
N PHE A 380 -7.53 32.22 6.75
CA PHE A 380 -8.74 32.65 6.06
C PHE A 380 -8.52 33.97 5.30
N GLY A 381 -8.87 34.01 4.02
CA GLY A 381 -8.66 35.13 3.10
C GLY A 381 -7.25 35.24 2.49
N THR A 382 -6.35 34.29 2.79
CA THR A 382 -5.03 34.19 2.15
C THR A 382 -5.09 33.25 0.93
N THR A 383 -4.01 33.11 0.16
CA THR A 383 -3.93 32.19 -0.99
C THR A 383 -3.06 30.97 -0.70
N ASN A 384 -3.14 30.44 0.53
CA ASN A 384 -2.33 29.30 0.94
C ASN A 384 -2.94 27.99 0.40
N ALA A 385 -2.34 27.43 -0.65
CA ALA A 385 -2.83 26.24 -1.32
C ALA A 385 -3.02 25.00 -0.42
N SER A 386 -2.34 24.93 0.74
CA SER A 386 -2.54 23.83 1.70
C SER A 386 -3.90 23.86 2.40
N TYR A 387 -4.65 24.95 2.29
CA TYR A 387 -5.96 25.15 2.93
C TYR A 387 -7.07 25.44 1.92
N ASP A 388 -6.75 25.34 0.61
CA ASP A 388 -7.69 25.44 -0.50
C ASP A 388 -8.35 24.07 -0.68
N LEU A 389 -9.38 23.83 0.13
CA LEU A 389 -10.05 22.55 0.25
C LEU A 389 -11.05 22.31 -0.88
N ASP A 390 -11.54 23.38 -1.51
CA ASP A 390 -12.44 23.29 -2.66
C ASP A 390 -11.71 23.29 -4.02
N GLY A 391 -10.39 23.53 -4.01
CA GLY A 391 -9.52 23.49 -5.18
C GLY A 391 -9.75 24.67 -6.14
N SER A 392 -10.29 25.78 -5.66
CA SER A 392 -10.62 26.95 -6.47
C SER A 392 -9.38 27.71 -6.98
N GLY A 393 -8.21 27.52 -6.36
CA GLY A 393 -7.00 28.31 -6.61
C GLY A 393 -7.14 29.77 -6.17
N GLY A 394 -8.19 30.08 -5.41
CA GLY A 394 -8.55 31.41 -4.93
C GLY A 394 -8.09 31.69 -3.49
N PRO A 395 -8.56 32.81 -2.90
CA PRO A 395 -8.41 33.02 -1.47
C PRO A 395 -9.19 31.96 -0.68
N ILE A 396 -8.64 31.52 0.45
CA ILE A 396 -9.33 30.62 1.39
C ILE A 396 -10.59 31.30 1.88
N ASP A 397 -11.75 30.77 1.53
CA ASP A 397 -13.02 31.44 1.74
C ASP A 397 -14.09 30.52 2.36
N PHE A 398 -15.35 30.97 2.25
CA PHE A 398 -16.46 30.26 2.87
C PHE A 398 -16.70 28.88 2.25
N ASN A 399 -16.38 28.66 0.98
CA ASN A 399 -16.53 27.35 0.36
C ASN A 399 -15.53 26.34 0.95
N ASP A 400 -14.28 26.74 1.17
CA ASP A 400 -13.30 25.93 1.90
C ASP A 400 -13.78 25.61 3.31
N PHE A 401 -14.41 26.58 3.99
CA PHE A 401 -14.96 26.35 5.31
C PHE A 401 -16.09 25.31 5.31
N LEU A 402 -16.92 25.25 4.26
CA LEU A 402 -17.95 24.22 4.13
C LEU A 402 -17.34 22.82 3.96
N VAL A 403 -16.23 22.71 3.22
CA VAL A 403 -15.48 21.45 3.10
C VAL A 403 -14.88 21.06 4.46
N PHE A 404 -14.25 22.01 5.16
CA PHE A 404 -13.73 21.81 6.51
C PHE A 404 -14.82 21.34 7.49
N ALA A 405 -15.96 22.03 7.53
CA ALA A 405 -17.07 21.71 8.42
C ALA A 405 -17.68 20.32 8.12
N GLY A 406 -17.67 19.91 6.85
CA GLY A 406 -18.07 18.57 6.45
C GLY A 406 -17.13 17.47 6.96
N GLN A 407 -15.87 17.81 7.25
CA GLN A 407 -14.87 16.89 7.80
C GLN A 407 -14.70 17.02 9.33
N PHE A 408 -15.32 18.01 9.97
CA PHE A 408 -15.12 18.29 11.39
C PHE A 408 -15.61 17.14 12.28
N GLY A 409 -14.73 16.65 13.14
CA GLY A 409 -14.97 15.48 14.01
C GLY A 409 -14.67 14.13 13.35
N MET A 410 -14.22 14.11 12.10
CA MET A 410 -13.67 12.89 11.49
C MET A 410 -12.30 12.57 12.08
N SER A 411 -12.00 11.28 12.23
CA SER A 411 -10.69 10.76 12.63
C SER A 411 -10.24 9.69 11.65
N ARG A 412 -8.91 9.57 11.46
CA ARG A 412 -8.27 8.52 10.67
C ARG A 412 -8.16 7.21 11.40
#